data_AF-A0A835QCA9-F1
#
_entry.id   AF-A0A835QCA9-F1
#
_cell.length_a   1.000
_cell.length_b   1.000
_cell.length_c   1.000
_cell.angle_alpha   90.00
_cell.angle_beta   90.00
_cell.angle_gamma   90.00
#
_symmetry.space_group_name_H-M   'P 1'
#
loop_
_entity.id
_entity.type
_entity.pdbx_description
1 polymer ?
#
loop_
_entity_poly.entity_id
_entity_poly.type
_entity_poly.pdbx_seq_one_letter_code
_entity_poly.pdbx_strand_id
1 'polypeptide(L)'
;MQSSKKHWICFLARKSLFKLIDCFSTACHSVDSATYTGLLQSFTYSNSLNLGKSIHAHMIRNDFRQNVFLQNNLLNMYCKCGDISHAQHLFDGMIKKDVVSWNALVSGCFQFGFFEKALSVFICARKAQVSLDPSLMPVL
;
A
#
# COMPACT_ATOMS: atom_id res chain seq x y z
N MET A 1 22.22 6.60 10.87
CA MET A 1 21.45 7.60 10.09
C MET A 1 19.97 7.27 9.84
N GLN A 2 19.38 6.18 10.36
CA GLN A 2 17.94 5.90 10.20
C GLN A 2 17.05 6.59 11.26
N SER A 3 17.55 6.87 12.47
CA SER A 3 16.75 7.40 13.59
C SER A 3 16.09 8.78 13.32
N SER A 4 16.75 9.66 12.57
CA SER A 4 16.22 11.01 12.29
C SER A 4 15.06 10.99 11.27
N LYS A 5 15.15 10.17 10.21
CA LYS A 5 14.07 10.02 9.22
C LYS A 5 12.78 9.48 9.85
N LYS A 6 12.94 8.54 10.80
CA LYS A 6 11.85 7.95 11.59
C LYS A 6 11.09 9.02 12.40
N HIS A 7 11.83 9.93 13.03
CA HIS A 7 11.26 11.03 13.82
C HIS A 7 10.48 12.03 12.95
N TRP A 8 11.03 12.41 11.80
CA TRP A 8 10.37 13.33 10.86
C TRP A 8 9.10 12.72 10.24
N ILE A 9 9.13 11.45 9.86
CA ILE A 9 7.95 10.74 9.32
C ILE A 9 6.86 10.60 10.39
N CYS A 10 7.21 10.27 11.64
CA CYS A 10 6.26 10.26 12.75
C CYS A 10 5.70 11.66 13.08
N PHE A 11 6.50 12.71 12.93
CA PHE A 11 6.04 14.08 13.15
C PHE A 11 5.05 14.53 12.05
N LEU A 12 5.37 14.24 10.79
CA LEU A 12 4.48 14.46 9.64
C LEU A 12 3.21 13.62 9.74
N ALA A 13 3.33 12.36 10.18
CA ALA A 13 2.22 11.48 10.50
C ALA A 13 1.28 12.11 11.51
N ARG A 14 1.80 12.65 12.61
CA ARG A 14 1.01 13.29 13.68
C ARG A 14 0.28 14.54 13.17
N LYS A 15 0.95 15.40 12.38
CA LYS A 15 0.31 16.54 11.70
C LYS A 15 -0.76 16.10 10.69
N SER A 16 -0.51 15.02 9.95
CA SER A 16 -1.44 14.48 8.96
C SER A 16 -2.61 13.74 9.61
N LEU A 17 -2.41 13.12 10.78
CA LEU A 17 -3.42 12.50 11.63
C LEU A 17 -4.34 13.57 12.23
N PHE A 18 -3.80 14.73 12.63
CA PHE A 18 -4.58 15.91 13.00
C PHE A 18 -5.43 16.41 11.83
N LYS A 19 -4.86 16.51 10.62
CA LYS A 19 -5.65 16.79 9.41
C LYS A 19 -6.71 15.71 9.13
N LEU A 20 -6.44 14.45 9.46
CA LEU A 20 -7.39 13.33 9.30
C LEU A 20 -8.56 13.49 10.28
N ILE A 21 -8.32 13.84 11.55
CA ILE A 21 -9.36 14.15 12.54
C ILE A 21 -10.21 15.36 12.09
N ASP A 22 -9.55 16.40 11.56
CA ASP A 22 -10.23 17.62 11.09
C ASP A 22 -11.05 17.37 9.81
N CYS A 23 -10.54 16.53 8.91
CA CYS A 23 -11.18 16.16 7.64
C CYS A 23 -12.31 15.13 7.81
N PHE A 24 -12.29 14.30 8.86
CA PHE A 24 -13.45 13.49 9.28
C PHE A 24 -14.54 14.35 9.94
N SER A 25 -14.18 15.50 10.53
CA SER A 25 -15.09 16.42 11.23
C SER A 25 -15.72 17.49 10.33
N THR A 26 -15.12 17.80 9.18
CA THR A 26 -15.60 18.85 8.27
C THR A 26 -15.88 18.28 6.89
N ALA A 27 -17.16 18.27 6.52
CA ALA A 27 -17.57 18.05 5.14
C ALA A 27 -16.96 19.16 4.26
N CYS A 28 -16.43 18.78 3.08
CA CYS A 28 -16.28 19.61 1.85
C CYS A 28 -14.87 19.73 1.21
N HIS A 29 -13.80 19.06 1.69
CA HIS A 29 -12.51 19.11 0.97
C HIS A 29 -12.17 17.78 0.28
N SER A 30 -11.98 17.81 -1.05
CA SER A 30 -11.46 16.68 -1.82
C SER A 30 -10.04 16.37 -1.36
N VAL A 31 -9.85 15.28 -0.63
CA VAL A 31 -8.52 14.85 -0.20
C VAL A 31 -7.69 14.51 -1.44
N ASP A 32 -6.54 15.16 -1.61
CA ASP A 32 -5.68 14.94 -2.76
C ASP A 32 -4.81 13.67 -2.65
N SER A 33 -4.24 13.25 -3.76
CA SER A 33 -3.38 12.05 -3.83
C SER A 33 -2.16 12.16 -2.91
N ALA A 34 -1.60 13.36 -2.73
CA ALA A 34 -0.44 13.59 -1.88
C ALA A 34 -0.77 13.33 -0.40
N THR A 35 -1.94 13.75 0.06
CA THR A 35 -2.40 13.51 1.44
C THR A 35 -2.58 12.03 1.72
N TYR A 36 -3.25 11.28 0.83
CA TYR A 36 -3.37 9.82 0.98
C TYR A 36 -2.02 9.12 1.00
N THR A 37 -1.12 9.50 0.11
CA THR A 37 0.22 8.93 0.03
C THR A 37 0.99 9.14 1.34
N GLY A 38 0.97 10.36 1.88
CA GLY A 38 1.63 10.67 3.15
C GLY A 38 1.07 9.88 4.34
N LEU A 39 -0.26 9.72 4.39
CA LEU A 39 -0.93 8.92 5.42
C LEU A 39 -0.57 7.44 5.30
N LEU A 40 -0.66 6.86 4.10
CA LEU A 40 -0.32 5.46 3.85
C LEU A 40 1.14 5.15 4.19
N GLN A 41 2.06 6.03 3.83
CA GLN A 41 3.48 5.92 4.20
C GLN A 41 3.69 5.98 5.72
N SER A 42 2.99 6.89 6.40
CA SER A 42 2.99 6.97 7.86
C SER A 42 2.49 5.67 8.50
N PHE A 43 1.40 5.09 8.01
CA PHE A 43 0.82 3.87 8.56
C PHE A 43 1.66 2.64 8.27
N THR A 44 2.28 2.60 7.09
CA THR A 44 3.32 1.63 6.73
C THR A 44 4.47 1.69 7.75
N TYR A 45 4.96 2.89 8.05
CA TYR A 45 6.10 3.10 8.95
C TYR A 45 5.77 2.78 10.41
N SER A 46 4.59 3.17 10.87
CA SER A 46 4.12 2.94 12.24
C SER A 46 3.49 1.55 12.45
N ASN A 47 3.40 0.74 11.39
CA ASN A 47 2.71 -0.55 11.39
C ASN A 47 1.24 -0.46 11.86
N SER A 48 0.54 0.61 11.48
CA SER A 48 -0.82 0.91 11.97
C SER A 48 -1.91 0.39 11.03
N LEU A 49 -2.10 -0.94 11.00
CA LEU A 49 -3.08 -1.59 10.10
C LEU A 49 -4.51 -1.05 10.25
N ASN A 50 -4.97 -0.77 11.48
CA ASN A 50 -6.32 -0.27 11.73
C ASN A 50 -6.56 1.10 11.08
N LEU A 51 -5.58 2.01 11.18
CA LEU A 51 -5.65 3.31 10.50
C LEU A 51 -5.58 3.15 8.99
N GLY A 52 -4.77 2.20 8.51
CA GLY A 52 -4.73 1.78 7.10
C GLY A 52 -6.09 1.33 6.57
N LYS A 53 -6.84 0.53 7.35
CA LYS A 53 -8.20 0.08 7.00
C LYS A 53 -9.21 1.24 7.00
N SER A 54 -9.13 2.15 7.97
CA SER A 54 -9.98 3.35 8.01
C SER A 54 -9.77 4.26 6.80
N ILE A 55 -8.51 4.50 6.40
CA ILE A 55 -8.23 5.33 5.24
C ILE A 55 -8.60 4.62 3.93
N HIS A 56 -8.45 3.29 3.84
CA HIS A 56 -8.95 2.52 2.70
C HIS A 56 -10.46 2.69 2.52
N ALA A 57 -11.25 2.57 3.59
CA ALA A 57 -12.69 2.79 3.54
C ALA A 57 -13.03 4.21 3.07
N HIS A 58 -12.27 5.22 3.53
CA HIS A 58 -12.40 6.60 3.06
C HIS A 58 -12.06 6.76 1.58
N MET A 59 -10.98 6.13 1.09
CA MET A 59 -10.59 6.12 -0.33
C MET A 59 -11.68 5.52 -1.23
N ILE A 60 -12.35 4.46 -0.78
CA ILE A 60 -13.47 3.85 -1.53
C ILE A 60 -14.63 4.84 -1.71
N ARG A 61 -14.95 5.62 -0.68
CA ARG A 61 -16.05 6.62 -0.73
C ARG A 61 -15.75 7.81 -1.65
N ASN A 62 -14.48 8.07 -1.94
CA ASN A 62 -14.02 9.20 -2.76
C ASN A 62 -13.55 8.74 -4.17
N ASP A 63 -14.00 7.58 -4.63
CA ASP A 63 -13.78 7.04 -5.98
C ASP A 63 -12.31 6.90 -6.44
N PHE A 64 -11.41 6.53 -5.53
CA PHE A 64 -9.99 6.32 -5.86
C PHE A 64 -9.71 5.01 -6.61
N ARG A 65 -10.74 4.25 -7.00
CA ARG A 65 -10.60 2.92 -7.62
C ARG A 65 -9.90 2.95 -8.99
N GLN A 66 -9.89 4.10 -9.66
CA GLN A 66 -9.22 4.26 -10.95
C GLN A 66 -7.75 4.70 -10.82
N ASN A 67 -7.31 5.10 -9.61
CA ASN A 67 -5.97 5.63 -9.39
C ASN A 67 -4.99 4.51 -8.98
N VAL A 68 -4.34 3.89 -9.96
CA VAL A 68 -3.35 2.80 -9.77
C VAL A 68 -2.21 3.23 -8.83
N PHE A 69 -1.78 4.49 -8.88
CA PHE A 69 -0.72 5.00 -8.01
C PHE A 69 -1.13 4.93 -6.53
N LEU A 70 -2.35 5.36 -6.19
CA LEU A 70 -2.85 5.27 -4.82
C LEU A 70 -3.15 3.84 -4.39
N GLN A 71 -3.66 3.00 -5.31
CA GLN A 71 -3.85 1.57 -5.04
C GLN A 71 -2.52 0.88 -4.73
N ASN A 72 -1.44 1.20 -5.44
CA ASN A 72 -0.10 0.68 -5.17
C ASN A 72 0.43 1.11 -3.79
N ASN A 73 0.21 2.36 -3.40
CA ASN A 73 0.58 2.83 -2.06
C ASN A 73 -0.20 2.09 -0.95
N LEU A 74 -1.49 1.87 -1.17
CA LEU A 74 -2.34 1.15 -0.23
C LEU A 74 -1.98 -0.35 -0.17
N LEU A 75 -1.69 -0.96 -1.32
CA LEU A 75 -1.21 -2.34 -1.43
C LEU A 75 0.10 -2.53 -0.67
N ASN A 76 1.06 -1.64 -0.87
CA ASN A 76 2.32 -1.66 -0.14
C ASN A 76 2.09 -1.50 1.37
N MET A 77 1.17 -0.64 1.80
CA MET A 77 0.82 -0.50 3.22
C MET A 77 0.30 -1.82 3.81
N TYR A 78 -0.66 -2.48 3.15
CA TYR A 78 -1.16 -3.79 3.60
C TYR A 78 -0.05 -4.85 3.64
N CYS A 79 0.78 -4.93 2.59
CA CYS A 79 1.92 -5.84 2.54
C CYS A 79 2.86 -5.61 3.71
N LYS A 80 3.29 -4.36 3.96
CA LYS A 80 4.24 -4.02 5.03
C LYS A 80 3.67 -4.17 6.44
N CYS A 81 2.35 -4.05 6.58
CA CYS A 81 1.64 -4.36 7.81
C CYS A 81 1.37 -5.86 8.03
N GLY A 82 1.77 -6.72 7.09
CA GLY A 82 1.64 -8.17 7.19
C GLY A 82 0.24 -8.72 6.89
N ASP A 83 -0.72 -7.88 6.50
CA ASP A 83 -2.07 -8.32 6.13
C ASP A 83 -2.12 -8.69 4.63
N ILE A 84 -1.41 -9.76 4.29
CA ILE A 84 -1.26 -10.27 2.91
C ILE A 84 -2.62 -10.71 2.32
N SER A 85 -3.58 -11.06 3.17
CA SER A 85 -4.94 -11.38 2.72
C SER A 85 -5.63 -10.14 2.13
N HIS A 86 -5.66 -9.02 2.86
CA HIS A 86 -6.22 -7.78 2.34
C HIS A 86 -5.41 -7.20 1.17
N ALA A 87 -4.09 -7.36 1.18
CA ALA A 87 -3.25 -6.99 0.04
C ALA A 87 -3.67 -7.74 -1.23
N GLN A 88 -3.88 -9.07 -1.14
CA GLN A 88 -4.36 -9.87 -2.27
C GLN A 88 -5.75 -9.44 -2.73
N HIS A 89 -6.71 -9.26 -1.81
CA HIS A 89 -8.06 -8.82 -2.15
C HIS A 89 -8.07 -7.46 -2.87
N LEU A 90 -7.26 -6.52 -2.39
CA LEU A 90 -7.08 -5.23 -3.07
C LEU A 90 -6.51 -5.43 -4.46
N PHE A 91 -5.41 -6.19 -4.59
CA PHE A 91 -4.75 -6.46 -5.85
C PHE A 91 -5.71 -7.09 -6.87
N ASP A 92 -6.45 -8.12 -6.49
CA ASP A 92 -7.40 -8.81 -7.36
C ASP A 92 -8.47 -7.83 -7.89
N GLY A 93 -8.96 -6.93 -7.03
CA GLY A 93 -9.92 -5.89 -7.37
C GLY A 93 -9.38 -4.70 -8.17
N MET A 94 -8.07 -4.57 -8.39
CA MET A 94 -7.50 -3.48 -9.21
C MET A 94 -7.87 -3.64 -10.68
N ILE A 95 -8.48 -2.61 -11.27
CA ILE A 95 -8.85 -2.57 -12.71
C ILE A 95 -7.59 -2.62 -13.58
N LYS A 96 -6.58 -1.83 -13.21
CA LYS A 96 -5.28 -1.80 -13.87
C LYS A 96 -4.19 -2.12 -12.86
N LYS A 97 -3.34 -3.08 -13.22
CA LYS A 97 -2.17 -3.50 -12.44
C LYS A 97 -0.93 -3.14 -13.24
N ASP A 98 0.04 -2.51 -12.62
CA ASP A 98 1.33 -2.19 -13.23
C ASP A 98 2.46 -2.97 -12.56
N VAL A 99 3.69 -2.80 -13.05
CA VAL A 99 4.86 -3.50 -12.52
C VAL A 99 5.02 -3.29 -11.00
N VAL A 100 4.63 -2.11 -10.49
CA VAL A 100 4.72 -1.77 -9.08
C VAL A 100 3.68 -2.58 -8.29
N SER A 101 2.45 -2.74 -8.79
CA SER A 101 1.43 -3.58 -8.17
C SER A 101 1.93 -5.01 -7.96
N TRP A 102 2.48 -5.61 -9.02
CA TRP A 102 2.97 -6.98 -8.99
C TRP A 102 4.20 -7.13 -8.07
N ASN A 103 5.18 -6.24 -8.19
CA ASN A 103 6.39 -6.26 -7.35
C ASN A 103 6.04 -6.13 -5.87
N ALA A 104 5.10 -5.26 -5.51
CA ALA A 104 4.68 -5.03 -4.14
C ALA A 104 4.05 -6.29 -3.51
N LEU A 105 3.19 -6.99 -4.25
CA LEU A 105 2.53 -8.19 -3.74
C LEU A 105 3.50 -9.38 -3.63
N VAL A 106 4.34 -9.61 -4.64
CA VAL A 106 5.37 -10.66 -4.61
C VAL A 106 6.34 -10.42 -3.44
N SER A 107 6.87 -9.19 -3.33
CA SER A 107 7.74 -8.79 -2.21
C SER A 107 7.07 -9.00 -0.85
N GLY A 108 5.81 -8.58 -0.71
CA GLY A 108 5.04 -8.74 0.52
C GLY A 108 4.89 -10.21 0.91
N CYS A 109 4.54 -11.07 -0.05
CA CYS A 109 4.42 -12.51 0.20
C CYS A 109 5.76 -13.12 0.66
N PHE A 110 6.87 -12.80 -0.02
CA PHE A 110 8.20 -13.27 0.38
C PHE A 110 8.60 -12.81 1.78
N GLN A 111 8.41 -11.53 2.09
CA GLN A 111 8.79 -10.94 3.36
C GLN A 111 8.10 -11.61 4.57
N PHE A 112 6.88 -12.10 4.38
CA PHE A 112 6.07 -12.74 5.43
C PHE A 112 6.00 -14.28 5.30
N GLY A 113 6.85 -14.89 4.46
CA GLY A 113 6.98 -16.35 4.36
C GLY A 113 5.88 -17.06 3.56
N PHE A 114 5.06 -16.33 2.80
CA PHE A 114 4.03 -16.90 1.93
C PHE A 114 4.61 -17.30 0.56
N PHE A 115 5.61 -18.18 0.56
CA PHE A 115 6.41 -18.52 -0.64
C PHE A 115 5.58 -19.10 -1.79
N GLU A 116 4.67 -20.02 -1.51
CA GLU A 116 3.76 -20.60 -2.52
C GLU A 116 2.93 -19.52 -3.20
N LYS A 117 2.43 -18.56 -2.41
CA LYS A 117 1.66 -17.43 -2.93
C LYS A 117 2.55 -16.52 -3.77
N ALA A 118 3.74 -16.20 -3.28
CA ALA A 118 4.71 -15.38 -3.99
C ALA A 118 5.05 -15.98 -5.36
N LEU A 119 5.29 -17.30 -5.42
CA LEU A 119 5.55 -18.03 -6.66
C LEU A 119 4.35 -18.01 -7.61
N SER A 120 3.14 -18.23 -7.08
CA SER A 120 1.91 -18.18 -7.89
C SER A 120 1.70 -16.80 -8.54
N VAL A 121 1.91 -15.72 -7.77
CA VAL A 121 1.80 -14.33 -8.26
C VAL A 121 2.91 -14.03 -9.27
N PHE A 122 4.14 -14.48 -9.00
CA PHE A 122 5.27 -14.33 -9.93
C PHE A 122 4.98 -14.99 -11.29
N ILE A 123 4.48 -16.23 -11.29
CA ILE A 123 4.12 -16.96 -12.52
C ILE A 123 3.01 -16.21 -13.27
N CYS A 124 2.00 -15.69 -12.57
CA CYS A 124 0.93 -14.90 -13.18
C CYS A 124 1.47 -13.62 -13.83
N ALA A 125 2.39 -12.91 -13.17
CA ALA A 125 3.04 -11.74 -13.73
C ALA A 125 3.83 -12.06 -15.01
N ARG A 126 4.58 -13.17 -15.02
CA ARG A 126 5.32 -13.62 -16.21
C ARG A 126 4.40 -13.98 -17.37
N LYS A 127 3.28 -14.65 -17.11
CA LYS A 127 2.25 -14.93 -18.12
C LYS A 127 1.63 -13.64 -18.68
N ALA A 128 1.46 -12.63 -17.84
CA ALA A 128 1.02 -11.29 -18.24
C ALA A 128 2.13 -10.45 -18.89
N GLN A 129 3.31 -11.03 -19.16
CA GLN A 129 4.49 -10.35 -19.74
C GLN A 129 4.96 -9.12 -18.96
N VAL A 130 4.73 -9.12 -17.64
CA VAL A 130 5.18 -8.05 -16.74
C VAL A 130 6.65 -8.28 -16.38
N SER A 131 7.48 -7.27 -16.62
CA SER A 131 8.90 -7.27 -16.26
C SER A 131 9.08 -7.02 -14.76
N LEU A 132 8.98 -8.06 -13.94
CA LEU A 132 9.23 -7.96 -12.50
C LEU A 132 10.67 -7.54 -12.16
N ASP A 133 10.84 -6.98 -10.97
CA ASP A 133 12.16 -6.67 -10.43
C ASP A 133 13.01 -7.96 -10.36
N PRO A 134 14.21 -8.00 -10.98
CA PRO A 134 15.06 -9.18 -10.97
C PRO A 134 15.42 -9.70 -9.57
N SER A 135 15.43 -8.82 -8.55
CA SER A 135 15.69 -9.21 -7.16
C SER A 135 14.58 -10.04 -6.53
N LEU A 136 13.39 -10.09 -7.15
CA LEU A 136 12.26 -10.91 -6.72
C LEU A 136 12.29 -12.32 -7.30
N MET A 137 13.29 -12.68 -8.09
CA MET A 137 13.56 -14.06 -8.46
C MET A 137 14.29 -14.74 -7.30
N PRO A 138 13.66 -15.63 -6.52
CA PRO A 138 14.44 -16.59 -5.77
C PRO A 138 15.14 -17.41 -6.84
N VAL A 139 16.46 -17.52 -6.73
CA VAL A 139 17.24 -18.47 -7.50
C VAL A 139 16.60 -19.84 -7.26
N LEU A 140 15.78 -20.29 -8.22
CA LEU A 140 15.44 -21.69 -8.44
C LEU A 140 16.56 -22.30 -9.27
#